data_AF-A0A3M1BJE1-F1
#
_entry.id   AF-A0A3M1BJE1-F1
#
_cell.length_a   1.000
_cell.length_b   1.000
_cell.length_c   1.000
_cell.angle_alpha   90.00
_cell.angle_beta   90.00
_cell.angle_gamma   90.00
#
_symmetry.space_group_name_H-M   'P 1'
#
loop_
_entity.id
_entity.type
_entity.pdbx_description
1 polymer ?
#
loop_
_entity_poly.entity_id
_entity_poly.type
_entity_poly.pdbx_seq_one_letter_code
_entity_poly.pdbx_strand_id
1 'polypeptide(L)' 'MAPASRLGRQIHEVLAALERIGAASALIGGLALAPYRVVRATIDVDLLVDGALADAIDAELRRLGYRCLHRS' A
#
# COMPACT_ATOMS: atom_id res chain seq x y z
N MET A 1 20.11 -11.65 3.33
CA MET A 1 18.73 -11.12 3.32
C MET A 1 17.79 -12.27 3.04
N ALA A 2 16.77 -12.51 3.88
CA ALA A 2 15.74 -13.49 3.54
C ALA A 2 15.11 -13.13 2.19
N PRO A 3 14.72 -14.11 1.34
CA PRO A 3 13.97 -13.81 0.14
C PRO A 3 12.70 -13.06 0.55
N ALA A 4 12.53 -11.83 0.06
CA ALA A 4 11.33 -11.05 0.36
C ALA A 4 10.10 -11.88 -0.05
N SER A 5 9.09 -11.95 0.82
CA SER A 5 7.82 -12.59 0.45
C SER A 5 7.21 -11.86 -0.76
N ARG A 6 6.33 -12.54 -1.51
CA ARG A 6 5.59 -11.88 -2.61
C ARG A 6 4.91 -10.61 -2.11
N LEU A 7 4.23 -10.69 -0.97
CA LEU A 7 3.58 -9.55 -0.32
C LEU A 7 4.58 -8.44 0.02
N GLY A 8 5.73 -8.77 0.63
CA GLY A 8 6.75 -7.78 0.98
C GLY A 8 7.29 -7.01 -0.23
N ARG A 9 7.47 -7.69 -1.37
CA ARG A 9 7.83 -7.03 -2.64
C ARG A 9 6.74 -6.09 -3.13
N GLN A 10 5.48 -6.53 -3.13
CA GLN A 10 4.36 -5.71 -3.58
C GLN A 10 4.15 -4.47 -2.69
N ILE A 11 4.30 -4.60 -1.38
CA ILE A 11 4.26 -3.46 -0.45
C ILE A 11 5.38 -2.47 -0.80
N HIS A 12 6.61 -2.96 -1.01
CA HIS A 12 7.73 -2.09 -1.36
C HIS A 12 7.52 -1.36 -2.70
N GLU A 13 6.98 -2.04 -3.71
CA GLU A 13 6.65 -1.44 -5.02
C GLU A 13 5.61 -0.32 -4.89
N VAL A 14 4.56 -0.54 -4.09
CA VAL A 14 3.51 0.47 -3.83
C VAL A 14 4.08 1.65 -3.06
N LEU A 15 4.85 1.42 -1.99
CA LEU A 15 5.46 2.49 -1.19
C LEU A 15 6.42 3.35 -2.06
N ALA A 16 7.24 2.72 -2.90
CA ALA A 16 8.11 3.43 -3.83
C ALA A 16 7.31 4.25 -4.87
N ALA A 17 6.10 3.82 -5.23
CA ALA A 17 5.23 4.58 -6.12
C ALA A 17 4.63 5.82 -5.47
N LEU A 18 4.20 5.69 -4.21
CA LEU A 18 3.71 6.82 -3.43
C LEU A 18 4.84 7.84 -3.17
N GLU A 19 6.04 7.37 -2.84
CA GLU A 19 7.21 8.24 -2.64
C GLU A 19 7.58 9.05 -3.88
N ARG A 20 7.52 8.45 -5.08
CA ARG A 20 7.81 9.16 -6.36
C ARG A 20 6.95 10.38 -6.60
N ILE A 21 5.70 10.38 -6.11
CA ILE A 21 4.76 11.48 -6.27
C ILE A 21 4.65 12.36 -5.02
N GLY A 22 5.52 12.15 -4.03
CA GLY A 22 5.50 12.88 -2.77
C GLY A 22 4.29 12.56 -1.88
N ALA A 23 3.61 11.43 -2.11
CA ALA A 23 2.49 11.02 -1.28
C ALA A 23 2.98 10.34 0.00
N ALA A 24 2.92 11.09 1.12
CA ALA A 24 3.13 10.50 2.43
C ALA A 24 2.12 9.38 2.66
N SER A 25 2.58 8.28 3.26
CA SER A 25 1.73 7.12 3.53
C SER A 25 2.02 6.50 4.89
N ALA A 26 0.99 5.87 5.47
CA ALA A 26 1.11 5.09 6.69
C ALA A 26 0.38 3.75 6.52
N LEU A 27 1.01 2.66 6.97
CA LEU A 27 0.38 1.34 7.03
C LEU A 27 -0.68 1.34 8.14
N ILE A 28 -1.91 0.98 7.78
CA ILE A 28 -3.04 0.87 8.72
C ILE A 28 -3.71 -0.51 8.59
N GLY A 29 -4.87 -0.68 9.23
CA GLY A 29 -5.68 -1.89 9.07
C GLY A 29 -5.09 -3.13 9.75
N GLY A 30 -5.45 -4.31 9.23
CA GLY A 30 -5.12 -5.58 9.88
C GLY A 30 -3.62 -5.90 9.90
N LEU A 31 -2.90 -5.57 8.83
CA LEU A 31 -1.47 -5.83 8.71
C LEU A 31 -0.63 -4.96 9.68
N ALA A 32 -1.07 -3.73 9.95
CA ALA A 32 -0.40 -2.82 10.89
C ALA A 32 -0.34 -3.34 12.33
N LEU A 33 -1.17 -4.33 12.67
CA LEU A 33 -1.23 -4.92 14.01
C LEU A 33 -0.19 -6.01 14.26
N ALA A 34 0.45 -6.53 13.21
CA ALA A 34 1.42 -7.62 13.31
C ALA A 34 2.61 -7.32 14.26
N PRO A 35 3.21 -6.11 14.27
CA PRO A 35 4.26 -5.76 15.24
C PRO A 35 3.81 -5.83 16.70
N TYR A 36 2.50 -5.69 16.96
CA TYR A 36 1.90 -5.76 18.29
C TYR A 36 1.48 -7.18 18.70
N ARG A 37 1.93 -8.21 17.96
CA ARG A 37 1.62 -9.64 18.18
C ARG A 37 0.13 -9.99 18.07
N VAL A 38 -0.65 -9.13 17.42
CA VAL A 38 -2.04 -9.43 17.08
C VAL A 38 -2.04 -10.11 15.71
N VAL A 39 -2.08 -11.44 15.74
CA VAL A 39 -2.08 -12.27 14.52
C VAL A 39 -3.51 -12.49 14.06
N ARG A 40 -3.83 -12.06 12.84
CA ARG A 40 -5.14 -12.27 12.21
C ARG A 40 -4.99 -12.60 10.73
N ALA A 41 -5.94 -13.35 10.20
CA ALA A 41 -6.08 -13.46 8.75
C ALA A 41 -6.55 -12.10 8.20
N THR A 42 -5.79 -11.57 7.25
CA THR A 42 -6.13 -10.37 6.46
C THR A 42 -5.84 -10.72 5.00
N ILE A 43 -6.68 -10.25 4.07
CA ILE A 43 -6.58 -10.58 2.64
C ILE A 43 -6.10 -9.39 1.80
N ASP A 44 -6.01 -8.23 2.43
CA ASP A 44 -5.77 -6.90 1.88
C ASP A 44 -4.66 -6.17 2.66
N VAL A 45 -4.24 -5.03 2.11
CA VAL A 45 -3.29 -4.09 2.70
C VAL A 45 -3.91 -2.70 2.65
N ASP A 46 -3.97 -2.04 3.79
CA ASP A 46 -4.54 -0.71 3.91
C ASP A 46 -3.42 0.33 4.10
N LEU A 47 -3.47 1.40 3.30
CA LEU A 47 -2.60 2.56 3.42
C LEU A 47 -3.44 3.81 3.62
N LEU A 48 -3.09 4.60 4.62
CA LEU A 48 -3.55 5.99 4.72
C LEU A 48 -2.62 6.88 3.89
N VAL A 49 -3.19 7.75 3.06
CA VAL A 49 -2.46 8.62 2.12
C VAL A 49 -3.09 10.02 2.08
N ASP A 50 -2.35 11.00 1.56
CA ASP A 50 -2.87 12.35 1.35
C ASP A 50 -3.94 12.37 0.23
N GLY A 51 -5.17 12.75 0.59
CA GLY A 51 -6.30 12.82 -0.34
C GLY A 51 -6.13 13.88 -1.43
N ALA A 52 -5.31 14.91 -1.22
CA ALA A 52 -5.03 15.91 -2.25
C ALA A 52 -4.29 15.32 -3.46
N LEU A 53 -3.64 14.16 -3.29
CA LEU A 53 -2.89 13.47 -4.34
C LEU A 53 -3.66 12.28 -4.95
N ALA A 54 -4.96 12.16 -4.68
CA ALA A 54 -5.75 10.99 -5.08
C ALA A 54 -5.64 10.67 -6.58
N ASP A 55 -5.63 11.67 -7.47
CA ASP A 55 -5.52 11.46 -8.92
C ASP A 55 -4.14 10.92 -9.31
N ALA A 56 -3.06 11.48 -8.74
CA ALA A 56 -1.69 11.03 -8.96
C ALA A 56 -1.48 9.61 -8.42
N ILE A 57 -2.07 9.29 -7.26
CA ILE A 57 -2.01 7.97 -6.64
C ILE A 57 -2.67 6.91 -7.55
N ASP A 58 -3.89 7.15 -8.03
CA ASP A 58 -4.57 6.21 -8.94
C ASP A 58 -3.78 6.01 -10.24
N ALA A 59 -3.20 7.07 -10.81
CA ALA A 59 -2.35 6.96 -11.99
C ALA A 59 -1.12 6.07 -11.75
N GLU A 60 -0.40 6.25 -10.64
CA GLU A 60 0.76 5.41 -10.30
C GLU A 60 0.37 3.95 -10.00
N LEU A 61 -0.73 3.73 -9.28
CA LEU A 61 -1.21 2.37 -8.99
C LEU A 61 -1.64 1.65 -10.28
N ARG A 62 -2.30 2.34 -11.21
CA ARG A 62 -2.61 1.78 -12.54
C ARG A 62 -1.35 1.45 -13.34
N ARG A 63 -0.31 2.27 -13.24
CA ARG A 63 0.99 2.03 -13.91
C ARG A 63 1.69 0.79 -13.37
N LEU A 64 1.48 0.45 -12.09
CA LEU A 64 1.92 -0.81 -11.49
C LEU A 64 1.03 -2.03 -11.85
N GLY A 65 -0.07 -1.81 -12.57
CA GLY A 65 -1.00 -2.87 -12.97
C GLY A 65 -2.17 -3.11 -12.01
N TYR A 66 -2.36 -2.25 -11.00
CA TYR A 66 -3.56 -2.31 -10.16
C TYR A 66 -4.78 -1.74 -10.91
N ARG A 67 -5.96 -2.25 -10.56
CA ARG A 67 -7.24 -1.78 -11.09
C ARG A 67 -8.07 -1.16 -9.97
N CYS A 68 -8.50 0.08 -10.16
CA CYS A 68 -9.46 0.73 -9.28
C CYS A 68 -10.81 -0.01 -9.35
N LEU A 69 -11.26 -0.55 -8.22
CA LEU A 69 -12.58 -1.18 -8.09
C LEU A 69 -13.66 -0.19 -7.62
N HIS A 70 -13.27 0.79 -6.82
CA HIS A 70 -14.17 1.81 -6.28
C HIS A 70 -13.40 3.11 -6.00
N ARG A 71 -14.04 4.26 -6.26
CA ARG A 71 -13.55 5.61 -5.94
C ARG A 71 -14.77 6.51 -5.75
N SER A 72 -14.75 7.33 -4.72
CA SER A 72 -15.80 8.28 -4.33
C SER A 72 -15.37 9.72 -4.55
#